data_AF-A0AAN9Z9W5-F1
#
_entry.id   AF-A0AAN9Z9W5-F1
#
_cell.length_a   1.000
_cell.length_b   1.000
_cell.length_c   1.000
_cell.angle_alpha   90.00
_cell.angle_beta   90.00
_cell.angle_gamma   90.00
#
_symmetry.space_group_name_H-M   'P 1'
#
loop_
_entity.id
_entity.type
_entity.pdbx_description
1 polymer ?
#
loop_
_entity_poly.entity_id
_entity_poly.type
_entity_poly.pdbx_seq_one_letter_code
_entity_poly.pdbx_strand_id
1 'polypeptide(L)'
;MANSRSVVLKLYKTMLREALEFDSYNFRMYALRRIRDGFRENMNIKDKAEISEMISYAKENLDIIKRQTTVGKLYSAEKLIIENSEPRENKLSSEKVIA
;
A
#
# COMPACT_ATOMS: atom_id res chain seq x y z
N MET A 1 -28.23 -4.61 -4.78
CA MET A 1 -26.99 -4.05 -5.37
C MET A 1 -25.92 -4.06 -4.28
N ALA A 2 -24.72 -4.61 -4.55
CA ALA A 2 -23.66 -4.67 -3.55
C ALA A 2 -23.40 -3.26 -2.97
N ASN A 3 -23.34 -3.14 -1.65
CA ASN A 3 -23.13 -1.86 -0.98
C ASN A 3 -21.80 -1.25 -1.46
N SER A 4 -21.83 -0.09 -2.14
CA SER A 4 -20.66 0.55 -2.76
C SER A 4 -19.51 0.70 -1.76
N ARG A 5 -19.81 0.99 -0.50
CA ARG A 5 -18.81 1.07 0.59
C ARG A 5 -18.04 -0.24 0.78
N SER A 6 -18.72 -1.39 0.75
CA SER A 6 -18.08 -2.69 0.94
C SER A 6 -17.12 -3.04 -0.21
N VAL A 7 -17.50 -2.67 -1.44
CA VAL A 7 -16.68 -2.86 -2.64
C VAL A 7 -15.43 -1.98 -2.57
N VAL A 8 -15.58 -0.69 -2.23
CA VAL A 8 -14.47 0.26 -2.08
C VAL A 8 -13.50 -0.20 -0.99
N LEU A 9 -13.99 -0.62 0.19
CA LEU A 9 -13.13 -1.10 1.27
C LEU A 9 -12.40 -2.40 0.92
N LYS A 10 -13.06 -3.32 0.21
CA LYS A 10 -12.41 -4.54 -0.28
C LYS A 10 -11.32 -4.22 -1.29
N LEU A 11 -11.58 -3.31 -2.22
CA LEU A 11 -10.62 -2.87 -3.22
C LEU A 11 -9.41 -2.19 -2.57
N TYR A 12 -9.63 -1.26 -1.65
CA TYR A 12 -8.57 -0.60 -0.87
C TYR A 12 -7.65 -1.60 -0.17
N LYS A 13 -8.22 -2.56 0.58
CA LYS A 13 -7.45 -3.60 1.27
C LYS A 13 -6.67 -4.48 0.30
N THR A 14 -7.26 -4.79 -0.86
CA THR A 14 -6.61 -5.59 -1.90
C THR A 14 -5.41 -4.84 -2.48
N MET A 15 -5.58 -3.57 -2.85
CA MET A 15 -4.50 -2.74 -3.38
C MET A 15 -3.34 -2.59 -2.38
N LEU A 16 -3.63 -2.35 -1.10
CA LEU A 16 -2.59 -2.29 -0.07
C LEU A 16 -1.82 -3.61 0.06
N ARG A 17 -2.51 -4.75 -0.05
CA ARG A 17 -1.87 -6.07 0.02
C ARG A 17 -0.94 -6.28 -1.18
N GLU A 18 -1.41 -6.03 -2.39
CA GLU A 18 -0.57 -6.18 -3.59
C GLU A 18 0.61 -5.19 -3.61
N ALA A 19 0.43 -3.98 -3.05
CA ALA A 19 1.52 -3.01 -2.93
C ALA A 19 2.60 -3.42 -1.93
N LEU A 20 2.26 -4.22 -0.90
CA LEU A 20 3.25 -4.76 0.04
C LEU A 20 4.16 -5.81 -0.61
N GLU A 21 3.70 -6.46 -1.67
CA GLU A 21 4.44 -7.49 -2.39
C GLU A 21 5.57 -6.93 -3.28
N PHE A 22 5.65 -5.61 -3.46
CA PHE A 22 6.76 -4.98 -4.16
C PHE A 22 8.07 -5.26 -3.44
N ASP A 23 9.05 -5.80 -4.15
CA ASP A 23 10.35 -6.11 -3.55
C ASP A 23 11.17 -4.83 -3.26
N SER A 24 11.14 -3.87 -4.19
CA SER A 24 11.77 -2.56 -4.05
C SER A 24 11.09 -1.70 -2.97
N TYR A 25 11.87 -1.23 -2.00
CA TYR A 25 11.41 -0.31 -0.95
C TYR A 25 10.71 0.93 -1.51
N ASN A 26 11.31 1.57 -2.51
CA ASN A 26 10.81 2.83 -3.04
C ASN A 26 9.42 2.66 -3.67
N PHE A 27 9.23 1.60 -4.46
CA PHE A 27 7.93 1.30 -5.06
C PHE A 27 6.90 0.86 -4.03
N ARG A 28 7.28 0.02 -3.07
CA ARG A 28 6.41 -0.39 -1.96
C ARG A 28 5.89 0.81 -1.18
N MET A 29 6.80 1.69 -0.74
CA MET A 29 6.44 2.87 0.05
C MET A 29 5.63 3.89 -0.74
N TYR A 30 6.01 4.14 -2.01
CA TYR A 30 5.27 5.04 -2.89
C TYR A 30 3.85 4.53 -3.14
N ALA A 31 3.69 3.25 -3.52
CA ALA A 31 2.39 2.66 -3.82
C ALA A 31 1.48 2.71 -2.59
N LEU A 32 1.98 2.30 -1.42
CA LEU A 32 1.21 2.37 -0.17
C LEU A 32 0.73 3.79 0.16
N ARG A 33 1.62 4.79 0.01
CA ARG A 33 1.26 6.19 0.22
C ARG A 33 0.22 6.65 -0.80
N ARG A 34 0.46 6.42 -2.10
CA ARG A 34 -0.43 6.89 -3.17
C ARG A 34 -1.83 6.27 -3.08
N ILE A 35 -1.93 5.00 -2.70
CA ILE A 35 -3.22 4.32 -2.44
C ILE A 35 -3.92 4.99 -1.26
N ARG A 36 -3.25 5.21 -0.14
CA ARG A 36 -3.84 5.86 1.05
C ARG A 36 -4.34 7.26 0.73
N ASP A 37 -3.51 8.06 0.07
CA ASP A 37 -3.81 9.45 -0.26
C ASP A 37 -4.99 9.50 -1.26
N GLY A 38 -4.94 8.70 -2.33
CA GLY A 38 -6.02 8.66 -3.33
C GLY A 38 -7.39 8.25 -2.75
N PHE A 39 -7.45 7.25 -1.87
CA PHE A 39 -8.72 6.87 -1.24
C PHE A 39 -9.22 7.91 -0.21
N ARG A 40 -8.31 8.65 0.43
CA ARG A 40 -8.67 9.72 1.37
C ARG A 40 -9.18 10.97 0.65
N GLU A 41 -8.49 11.38 -0.41
CA GLU A 41 -8.87 12.51 -1.28
C GLU A 41 -10.30 12.34 -1.80
N ASN A 42 -10.70 11.12 -2.15
CA ASN A 42 -11.99 10.81 -2.77
C ASN A 42 -13.07 10.33 -1.76
N MET A 43 -12.82 10.39 -0.45
CA MET A 43 -13.73 9.80 0.55
C MET A 43 -15.09 10.50 0.65
N ASN A 44 -15.17 11.78 0.25
CA ASN A 44 -16.35 12.61 0.37
C ASN A 44 -17.17 12.73 -0.93
N ILE A 45 -16.78 12.01 -1.99
CA ILE A 45 -17.55 11.98 -3.24
C ILE A 45 -18.93 11.37 -2.96
N LYS A 46 -19.97 12.04 -3.42
CA LYS A 46 -21.38 11.62 -3.25
C LYS A 46 -22.01 11.18 -4.56
N ASP A 47 -21.48 11.64 -5.69
CA ASP A 47 -22.01 11.27 -6.99
C ASP A 47 -21.71 9.80 -7.32
N LYS A 48 -22.74 9.06 -7.73
CA LYS A 48 -22.63 7.61 -7.97
C LYS A 48 -21.87 7.31 -9.25
N ALA A 49 -21.95 8.17 -10.26
CA ALA A 49 -21.23 7.97 -11.51
C ALA A 49 -19.72 8.18 -11.28
N GLU A 50 -19.36 9.26 -10.58
CA GLU A 50 -17.98 9.55 -10.19
C GLU A 50 -17.38 8.45 -9.30
N ILE A 51 -18.13 7.93 -8.31
CA ILE A 51 -17.68 6.77 -7.51
C ILE A 51 -17.40 5.55 -8.40
N SER A 52 -18.26 5.28 -9.38
CA SER A 52 -18.09 4.15 -10.29
C SER A 52 -16.85 4.31 -11.16
N GLU A 53 -16.58 5.51 -11.66
CA GLU A 53 -15.38 5.84 -12.42
C GLU A 53 -14.12 5.66 -11.58
N MET A 54 -14.10 6.18 -10.36
CA MET A 54 -12.98 6.01 -9.43
C MET A 54 -12.73 4.55 -9.06
N ILE A 55 -13.79 3.74 -8.93
CA ILE A 55 -13.66 2.29 -8.74
C ILE A 55 -13.03 1.62 -9.97
N SER A 56 -13.42 2.02 -11.19
CA SER A 56 -12.81 1.49 -12.42
C SER A 56 -11.33 1.84 -12.50
N TYR A 57 -11.01 3.11 -12.30
CA TYR A 57 -9.65 3.61 -12.26
C TYR A 57 -8.79 2.86 -11.22
N ALA A 58 -9.32 2.65 -10.01
CA ALA A 58 -8.61 1.90 -8.97
C ALA A 58 -8.38 0.42 -9.34
N LYS A 59 -9.30 -0.22 -10.06
CA LYS A 59 -9.12 -1.59 -10.56
C LYS A 59 -8.03 -1.69 -11.63
N GLU A 60 -8.00 -0.74 -12.57
CA GLU A 60 -6.94 -0.68 -13.58
C GLU A 60 -5.55 -0.51 -12.92
N ASN A 61 -5.46 0.37 -11.93
CA ASN A 61 -4.23 0.56 -11.16
C ASN A 61 -3.85 -0.68 -10.34
N LEU A 62 -4.82 -1.42 -9.79
CA LEU A 62 -4.54 -2.70 -9.13
C LEU A 62 -3.87 -3.70 -10.08
N ASP A 63 -4.33 -3.78 -11.33
CA ASP A 63 -3.74 -4.68 -12.33
C ASP A 63 -2.35 -4.20 -12.79
N ILE A 64 -2.10 -2.89 -12.80
CA ILE A 64 -0.75 -2.35 -12.98
C ILE A 64 0.15 -2.78 -11.81
N ILE A 65 -0.29 -2.58 -10.56
CA ILE A 65 0.49 -2.96 -9.37
C ILE A 65 0.86 -4.44 -9.44
N LYS A 66 -0.10 -5.33 -9.69
CA LYS A 66 0.16 -6.78 -9.80
C LYS A 66 1.23 -7.11 -10.83
N ARG A 67 1.12 -6.57 -12.05
CA ARG A 67 2.11 -6.79 -13.11
C ARG A 67 3.50 -6.27 -12.72
N GLN A 68 3.55 -5.06 -12.17
CA GLN A 68 4.82 -4.45 -11.75
C GLN A 68 5.46 -5.21 -10.60
N THR A 69 4.67 -5.73 -9.67
CA THR A 69 5.15 -6.62 -8.60
C THR A 69 5.74 -7.90 -9.17
N THR A 70 5.06 -8.55 -10.13
CA THR A 70 5.61 -9.75 -10.78
C THR A 70 6.92 -9.47 -11.50
N VAL A 71 6.99 -8.38 -12.29
CA VAL A 71 8.23 -7.98 -12.99
C VAL A 71 9.34 -7.65 -11.99
N GLY A 72 9.03 -6.93 -10.91
CA GLY A 72 9.99 -6.62 -9.86
C GLY A 72 10.54 -7.85 -9.13
N LYS A 73 9.73 -8.92 -8.99
CA LYS A 73 10.18 -10.21 -8.44
C LYS A 73 11.08 -10.98 -9.42
N LEU A 74 10.85 -10.85 -10.74
CA LEU A 74 11.70 -11.47 -11.77
C LEU A 74 13.07 -10.79 -11.90
N TYR A 75 13.12 -9.48 -11.65
CA TYR A 75 14.32 -8.65 -11.77
C TYR A 75 14.62 -7.92 -10.45
N SER A 76 14.70 -8.67 -9.35
CA SER A 76 14.99 -8.11 -8.04
C SER A 76 16.43 -7.58 -7.96
N ALA A 77 16.61 -6.42 -7.33
CA ALA A 77 17.92 -5.86 -7.01
C ALA A 77 18.25 -6.08 -5.52
N GLU A 78 19.50 -5.79 -5.13
CA GLU A 78 19.89 -5.80 -3.72
C GLU A 78 19.08 -4.79 -2.90
N LYS A 79 18.85 -5.12 -1.64
CA LYS A 79 18.13 -4.26 -0.69
C LYS A 79 18.92 -2.99 -0.40
N LEU A 80 18.20 -1.89 -0.20
CA LEU A 80 18.82 -0.62 0.17
C LEU A 80 19.41 -0.70 1.58
N ILE A 81 20.45 0.09 1.87
CA ILE A 81 21.08 0.15 3.20
C ILE A 81 20.06 0.45 4.31
N ILE A 82 19.06 1.28 4.03
CA ILE A 82 17.99 1.64 4.98
C ILE A 82 17.07 0.45 5.33
N GLU A 83 17.00 -0.57 4.47
CA GLU A 83 16.24 -1.79 4.72
C GLU A 83 17.02 -2.76 5.63
N ASN A 84 18.33 -2.57 5.79
CA ASN A 84 19.20 -3.40 6.63
C ASN A 84 19.23 -2.94 8.10
N SER A 85 18.38 -2.00 8.51
CA SER A 85 18.30 -1.61 9.91
C SER A 85 17.52 -2.69 10.69
N GLU A 86 18.21 -3.34 11.64
CA GLU A 86 17.53 -4.17 12.64
C GLU A 86 16.40 -3.33 13.27
N PRO A 87 15.20 -3.91 13.47
CA PRO A 87 14.13 -3.19 14.15
C PRO A 87 14.70 -2.70 15.48
N ARG A 88 14.59 -1.39 15.73
CA ARG A 88 14.97 -0.80 17.02
C ARG A 88 14.05 -1.39 18.08
N GLU A 89 14.38 -2.57 18.61
CA GLU A 89 13.83 -3.01 19.88
C GLU A 89 14.18 -1.95 20.92
N ASN A 90 13.21 -1.69 21.78
CA ASN A 90 13.24 -0.68 22.83
C ASN A 90 14.48 -0.81 23.72
N LYS A 91 15.62 -0.23 23.33
CA LYS A 91 16.81 -0.10 24.20
C LYS A 91 16.59 0.84 25.40
N LEU A 92 15.39 1.42 25.54
CA LEU A 92 15.06 2.34 26.63
C LEU A 92 14.50 1.65 27.88
N SER A 93 14.19 0.34 27.85
CA SER A 93 13.69 -0.41 29.02
C SER A 93 14.78 -1.19 29.78
N SER A 94 15.97 -1.38 29.21
CA SER A 94 17.05 -2.16 29.84
C SER A 94 18.03 -1.33 30.67
N GLU A 95 18.06 0.00 30.54
CA GLU A 95 18.99 0.86 31.31
C GLU A 95 18.47 1.30 32.68
N LYS A 96 17.21 0.99 33.05
CA LYS A 96 16.62 1.41 34.35
C LYS A 96 16.69 0.37 35.47
N VAL A 97 17.37 -0.76 35.27
CA VAL A 97 17.48 -1.82 36.30
C VAL A 97 18.80 -1.76 37.07
N ILE A 98 19.70 -0.82 36.73
CA ILE A 98 20.97 -0.61 37.46
C ILE A 98 21.05 0.85 37.89
N ALA A 99 20.27 1.21 38.91
CA ALA A 99 20.50 2.36 39.79
C ALA A 99 19.77 2.12 41.12
#